data_AF-A0A2D8LJ20-F1
#
_entry.id   AF-A0A2D8LJ20-F1
#
_cell.length_a   1.000
_cell.length_b   1.000
_cell.length_c   1.000
_cell.angle_alpha   90.00
_cell.angle_beta   90.00
_cell.angle_gamma   90.00
#
_symmetry.space_group_name_H-M   'P 1'
#
loop_
_entity.id
_entity.type
_entity.pdbx_description
1 polymer ?
#
loop_
_entity_poly.entity_id
_entity_poly.type
_entity_poly.pdbx_seq_one_letter_code
_entity_poly.pdbx_strand_id
1 'polypeptide(L)'
;MNLRPYWQFYRSIFPFIAAFGFVVLVLFGVLWGYLLFCTLAFGMGLLGFQYFRKNEFYSYYNLGITKWQLAKSAFIINLLVGLPIFLVCLPLFLFIFGSTSIT
;
A
#
# COMPACT_ATOMS: atom_id res chain seq x y z
N MET A 1 -17.83 -11.38 9.65
CA MET A 1 -17.56 -10.82 8.30
C MET A 1 -16.64 -11.78 7.56
N ASN A 2 -16.90 -12.06 6.29
CA ASN A 2 -16.00 -12.89 5.48
C ASN A 2 -14.78 -12.03 5.11
N LEU A 3 -13.59 -12.34 5.64
CA LEU A 3 -12.39 -11.51 5.49
C LEU A 3 -11.73 -11.66 4.09
N ARG A 4 -12.03 -12.78 3.41
CA ARG A 4 -11.41 -13.20 2.17
C ARG A 4 -11.49 -12.17 1.03
N PRO A 5 -12.63 -11.50 0.75
CA PRO A 5 -12.72 -10.52 -0.34
C PRO A 5 -11.82 -9.31 -0.08
N TYR A 6 -11.73 -8.84 1.16
CA TYR A 6 -10.90 -7.70 1.54
C TYR A 6 -9.40 -8.02 1.40
N TRP A 7 -8.99 -9.23 1.80
CA TRP A 7 -7.63 -9.69 1.59
C TRP A 7 -7.28 -9.84 0.10
N GLN A 8 -8.19 -10.40 -0.69
CA GLN A 8 -8.01 -10.52 -2.14
C GLN A 8 -7.88 -9.15 -2.82
N PHE A 9 -8.69 -8.17 -2.39
CA PHE A 9 -8.58 -6.80 -2.88
C PHE A 9 -7.25 -6.17 -2.50
N TYR A 10 -6.82 -6.30 -1.24
CA TYR A 10 -5.51 -5.79 -0.81
C TYR A 10 -4.36 -6.41 -1.62
N ARG A 11 -4.35 -7.73 -1.79
CA ARG A 11 -3.36 -8.44 -2.62
C ARG A 11 -3.33 -7.94 -4.06
N SER A 12 -4.47 -7.48 -4.57
CA SER A 12 -4.63 -6.99 -5.93
C SER A 12 -4.08 -5.58 -6.13
N ILE A 13 -4.15 -4.73 -5.11
CA ILE A 13 -3.63 -3.36 -5.16
C ILE A 13 -2.16 -3.28 -4.72
N PHE A 14 -1.71 -4.21 -3.87
CA PHE A 14 -0.38 -4.19 -3.26
C PHE A 14 0.79 -4.07 -4.25
N PRO A 15 0.80 -4.74 -5.43
CA PRO A 15 1.90 -4.57 -6.38
C PRO A 15 2.08 -3.12 -6.85
N PHE A 16 0.98 -2.39 -7.05
CA PHE A 16 1.02 -0.96 -7.40
C PHE A 16 1.52 -0.12 -6.23
N ILE A 17 1.05 -0.41 -5.01
CA ILE A 17 1.52 0.26 -3.78
C ILE A 17 3.02 0.03 -3.60
N ALA A 18 3.49 -1.21 -3.75
CA ALA A 18 4.89 -1.56 -3.57
C ALA A 18 5.79 -0.88 -4.61
N ALA A 19 5.38 -0.85 -5.88
CA ALA A 19 6.13 -0.17 -6.93
C ALA A 19 6.29 1.33 -6.66
N PHE A 20 5.20 2.04 -6.34
CA PHE A 20 5.28 3.45 -5.98
C PHE A 20 5.97 3.68 -4.63
N GLY A 21 5.77 2.76 -3.69
CA GLY A 21 6.40 2.75 -2.39
C GLY A 21 7.93 2.75 -2.46
N PHE A 22 8.48 1.93 -3.36
CA PHE A 22 9.92 1.88 -3.59
C PHE A 22 10.45 3.20 -4.15
N VAL A 23 9.76 3.79 -5.13
CA VAL A 23 10.12 5.10 -5.70
C VAL A 23 10.15 6.17 -4.61
N VAL A 24 9.12 6.22 -3.78
CA VAL A 24 9.01 7.19 -2.69
C VAL A 24 10.12 6.98 -1.65
N LEU A 25 10.41 5.74 -1.27
CA LEU A 25 11.50 5.43 -0.32
C LEU A 25 12.86 5.91 -0.84
N VAL A 26 13.12 5.73 -2.14
CA VAL A 26 14.36 6.18 -2.79
C VAL A 26 14.42 7.72 -2.89
N LEU A 27 13.30 8.41 -3.08
CA LEU A 27 13.31 9.88 -3.25
C LEU A 27 13.30 10.65 -1.94
N PHE A 28 12.60 10.15 -0.91
CA PHE A 28 12.34 10.88 0.33
C PHE A 28 13.00 10.27 1.57
N GLY A 29 13.71 9.15 1.42
CA GLY A 29 14.31 8.41 2.53
C GLY A 29 13.31 7.57 3.32
N VAL A 30 13.77 6.91 4.37
CA VAL A 30 13.00 5.85 5.04
C VAL A 30 11.80 6.39 5.85
N LEU A 31 11.95 7.51 6.56
CA LEU A 31 10.91 8.06 7.43
C LEU A 31 9.73 8.63 6.61
N TRP A 32 10.02 9.56 5.70
CA TRP A 32 9.02 10.11 4.78
C TRP A 32 8.52 9.06 3.79
N GLY A 33 9.40 8.13 3.40
CA GLY A 33 9.07 6.96 2.59
C GLY A 33 7.91 6.17 3.16
N TYR A 34 7.89 5.90 4.46
CA TYR A 34 6.80 5.17 5.10
C TYR A 34 5.48 5.94 5.13
N LEU A 35 5.52 7.23 5.48
CA LEU A 35 4.31 8.06 5.50
C LEU A 35 3.66 8.14 4.13
N LEU A 36 4.48 8.35 3.09
CA LEU A 36 4.04 8.43 1.71
C LEU A 36 3.69 7.05 1.12
N PHE A 37 4.30 5.96 1.60
CA PHE A 37 3.88 4.59 1.29
C PHE A 37 2.44 4.33 1.76
N CYS A 38 2.14 4.72 3.01
CA CYS A 38 0.82 4.53 3.59
C CYS A 38 -0.26 5.38 2.93
N THR A 39 0.10 6.55 2.39
CA THR A 39 -0.85 7.54 1.84
C THR A 39 -0.81 7.61 0.32
N LEU A 40 0.25 8.18 -0.25
CA LEU A 40 0.39 8.43 -1.68
C LEU A 40 0.47 7.13 -2.48
N ALA A 41 1.33 6.19 -2.09
CA ALA A 41 1.46 4.93 -2.81
C ALA A 41 0.18 4.07 -2.70
N PHE A 42 -0.50 4.14 -1.55
CA PHE A 42 -1.84 3.55 -1.39
C PHE A 42 -2.85 4.14 -2.37
N GLY A 43 -2.90 5.47 -2.50
CA GLY A 43 -3.73 6.16 -3.49
C GLY A 43 -3.44 5.73 -4.92
N MET A 44 -2.15 5.62 -5.27
CA MET A 44 -1.73 5.08 -6.57
C MET A 44 -2.15 3.62 -6.76
N GLY A 45 -2.17 2.82 -5.69
CA GLY A 45 -2.68 1.45 -5.74
C GLY A 45 -4.17 1.37 -6.04
N LEU A 46 -4.97 2.25 -5.44
CA LEU A 46 -6.40 2.35 -5.77
C LEU A 46 -6.63 2.80 -7.22
N LEU A 47 -5.86 3.79 -7.70
CA LEU A 47 -5.94 4.25 -9.08
C LEU A 47 -5.51 3.16 -10.07
N GLY A 48 -4.43 2.44 -9.78
CA GLY A 48 -3.97 1.30 -10.58
C GLY A 48 -5.05 0.23 -10.69
N PHE A 49 -5.67 -0.13 -9.57
CA PHE A 49 -6.79 -1.09 -9.59
C PHE A 49 -7.99 -0.56 -10.38
N GLN A 50 -8.33 0.71 -10.23
CA GLN A 50 -9.42 1.34 -10.98
C GLN A 50 -9.14 1.39 -12.49
N TYR A 51 -7.89 1.56 -12.91
CA TYR A 51 -7.55 1.63 -14.33
C TYR A 51 -7.45 0.23 -14.95
N PHE A 52 -6.69 -0.67 -14.32
CA PHE A 52 -6.35 -1.98 -14.89
C PHE A 52 -7.36 -3.09 -14.55
N ARG A 53 -8.07 -2.99 -13.43
CA ARG A 53 -8.90 -4.08 -12.88
C ARG A 53 -10.33 -3.64 -12.52
N LYS A 54 -10.85 -2.61 -13.19
CA LYS A 54 -12.19 -2.04 -12.92
C LYS A 54 -13.32 -3.08 -12.91
N ASN A 55 -13.21 -4.10 -13.76
CA ASN A 55 -14.25 -5.13 -13.92
C ASN A 55 -14.40 -5.99 -12.66
N GLU A 56 -13.36 -6.11 -11.84
CA GLU A 56 -13.42 -6.89 -10.60
C GLU A 56 -14.25 -6.21 -9.51
N PHE A 57 -14.50 -4.91 -9.61
CA PHE A 57 -15.43 -4.23 -8.69
C PHE A 57 -16.83 -4.85 -8.73
N TYR A 58 -17.29 -5.34 -9.89
CA TYR A 58 -18.60 -5.97 -10.00
C TYR A 58 -18.72 -7.22 -9.11
N SER A 59 -17.65 -8.01 -8.98
CA SER A 59 -17.63 -9.17 -8.09
C SER A 59 -17.81 -8.78 -6.62
N TYR A 60 -17.19 -7.67 -6.19
CA TYR A 60 -17.33 -7.18 -4.83
C TYR A 60 -18.70 -6.55 -4.57
N TYR A 61 -19.26 -5.84 -5.56
CA TYR A 61 -20.60 -5.27 -5.46
C TYR A 61 -21.69 -6.34 -5.38
N ASN A 62 -21.54 -7.45 -6.11
CA ASN A 62 -22.45 -8.59 -6.02
C ASN A 62 -22.44 -9.24 -4.62
N LEU A 63 -21.35 -9.05 -3.86
CA LEU A 63 -21.25 -9.46 -2.45
C LEU A 63 -21.77 -8.38 -1.47
N GLY A 64 -22.32 -7.28 -1.98
CA GLY A 64 -22.80 -6.15 -1.17
C GLY A 64 -21.69 -5.26 -0.60
N ILE A 65 -20.44 -5.41 -1.07
CA ILE A 65 -19.29 -4.66 -0.55
C ILE A 65 -19.08 -3.40 -1.39
N THR A 66 -19.10 -2.23 -0.75
CA THR A 66 -18.87 -0.95 -1.44
C THR A 66 -17.39 -0.65 -1.66
N LYS A 67 -17.08 0.21 -2.63
CA LYS A 67 -15.72 0.71 -2.88
C LYS A 67 -15.06 1.30 -1.63
N TRP A 68 -15.83 2.06 -0.85
CA TRP A 68 -15.33 2.67 0.39
C TRP A 68 -14.98 1.64 1.45
N GLN A 69 -15.77 0.58 1.58
CA GLN A 69 -15.45 -0.53 2.50
C GLN A 69 -14.15 -1.23 2.07
N LEU A 70 -13.96 -1.49 0.77
CA LEU A 70 -12.72 -2.05 0.24
C LEU A 70 -11.53 -1.14 0.53
N ALA A 71 -11.62 0.15 0.17
CA ALA A 71 -10.56 1.12 0.38
C ALA A 71 -10.19 1.27 1.87
N LYS A 72 -11.16 1.42 2.76
CA LYS A 72 -10.92 1.54 4.21
C LYS A 72 -10.24 0.28 4.75
N SER A 73 -10.72 -0.90 4.39
CA SER A 73 -10.12 -2.16 4.83
C SER A 73 -8.69 -2.33 4.33
N ALA A 74 -8.46 -2.00 3.05
CA ALA A 74 -7.15 -2.11 2.43
C ALA A 74 -6.16 -1.10 3.00
N PHE A 75 -6.62 0.10 3.38
CA PHE A 75 -5.79 1.09 4.06
C PHE A 75 -5.31 0.57 5.43
N ILE A 76 -6.22 -0.03 6.21
CA ILE A 76 -5.87 -0.62 7.50
C ILE A 76 -4.87 -1.78 7.31
N ILE A 77 -5.11 -2.65 6.32
CA ILE A 77 -4.18 -3.75 6.01
C ILE A 77 -2.83 -3.18 5.56
N ASN A 78 -2.81 -2.13 4.73
CA ASN A 78 -1.58 -1.49 4.25
C ASN A 78 -0.77 -0.88 5.39
N LEU A 79 -1.42 -0.27 6.37
CA LEU A 79 -0.77 0.28 7.55
C LEU A 79 -0.17 -0.84 8.43
N LEU A 80 -0.92 -1.91 8.64
CA LEU A 80 -0.46 -3.07 9.43
C LEU A 80 0.68 -3.83 8.75
N VAL A 81 0.63 -4.03 7.44
CA VAL A 81 1.66 -4.72 6.65
C VAL A 81 2.85 -3.79 6.37
N GLY A 82 2.61 -2.49 6.24
CA GLY A 82 3.65 -1.49 6.04
C GLY A 82 4.56 -1.35 7.26
N LEU A 83 4.03 -1.50 8.48
CA LEU A 83 4.81 -1.39 9.71
C LEU A 83 5.98 -2.39 9.79
N PRO A 84 5.81 -3.72 9.61
CA PRO A 84 6.94 -4.65 9.62
C PRO A 84 7.90 -4.40 8.45
N ILE A 85 7.41 -4.00 7.27
CA ILE A 85 8.27 -3.63 6.13
C ILE A 85 9.15 -2.44 6.52
N PHE A 86 8.56 -1.40 7.12
CA PHE A 86 9.28 -0.22 7.59
C PHE A 86 10.31 -0.57 8.66
N LEU A 87 9.96 -1.41 9.64
CA LEU A 87 10.88 -1.84 10.69
C LEU A 87 12.09 -2.60 10.14
N VAL A 88 11.94 -3.32 9.03
CA VAL A 88 13.06 -4.00 8.35
C VAL A 88 13.85 -3.02 7.47
N CYS A 89 13.17 -2.13 6.75
CA CYS A 89 13.82 -1.17 5.87
C CYS A 89 14.64 -0.12 6.64
N LEU A 90 14.20 0.30 7.83
CA LEU A 90 14.87 1.32 8.63
C LEU A 90 16.32 0.98 9.00
N PRO A 91 16.64 -0.17 9.63
CA PRO A 91 18.02 -0.53 9.95
C PRO A 91 18.85 -0.79 8.68
N LEU A 92 18.26 -1.37 7.63
CA LEU A 92 18.95 -1.57 6.35
C LEU A 92 19.35 -0.23 5.72
N PHE A 93 18.45 0.73 5.74
CA PHE A 93 18.70 2.06 5.21
C PHE A 93 19.76 2.80 6.03
N LEU A 94 19.68 2.75 7.37
CA LEU A 94 20.69 3.31 8.25
C LEU A 94 22.07 2.66 8.08
N PHE A 95 22.12 1.34 7.84
CA PHE A 95 23.37 0.63 7.58
C PHE A 95 24.03 1.06 6.28
N ILE A 96 23.24 1.31 5.22
CA ILE A 96 23.76 1.69 3.90
C ILE A 96 24.14 3.17 3.84
N PHE A 97 23.31 4.06 4.40
CA PHE A 97 23.45 5.51 4.22
C PHE A 97 24.01 6.23 5.46
N GLY A 98 23.96 5.61 6.65
CA GLY A 98 24.38 6.26 7.91
C GLY A 98 23.41 7.32 8.44
N SER A 99 22.33 7.62 7.71
CA SER A 99 21.34 8.65 8.02
C SER A 99 19.92 8.18 7.69
N THR A 100 18.90 8.88 8.19
CA THR A 100 17.48 8.59 7.89
C THR A 100 16.97 9.26 6.61
N SER A 101 17.79 10.10 5.99
CA SER A 101 17.50 10.94 4.82
C SER A 101 18.70 10.93 3.86
N ILE A 102 18.44 10.98 2.55
CA ILE A 102 19.48 11.04 1.50
C ILE A 102 19.98 12.48 1.32
N THR A 103 19.14 13.47 1.62
CA THR A 103 19.50 14.89 1.74
C THR A 103 19.88 15.23 3.16
#